data_AF-A0AAE4ADN7-F1
#
_entry.id   AF-A0AAE4ADN7-F1
#
_cell.length_a   1.000
_cell.length_b   1.000
_cell.length_c   1.000
_cell.angle_alpha   90.00
_cell.angle_beta   90.00
_cell.angle_gamma   90.00
#
_symmetry.space_group_name_H-M   'P 1'
#
loop_
_entity.id
_entity.type
_entity.pdbx_description
1 polymer ?
#
loop_
_entity_poly.entity_id
_entity_poly.type
_entity_poly.pdbx_seq_one_letter_code
_entity_poly.pdbx_strand_id
1 'polypeptide(L)'
;MSGLVLASTRGTIADYVDALFTVYLILIFAYIVVSIVFSVGVRVPYSRWSSAIFEFLRQVVEPYLNLFRRFLPNFGPLDLSPMVATFALIIVWRIVVGAIQP
;
A
#
# COMPACT_ATOMS: atom_id res chain seq x y z
N MET A 1 18.40 -12.96 -31.67
CA MET A 1 17.95 -13.80 -30.53
C MET A 1 18.19 -13.11 -29.18
N SER A 2 19.37 -12.51 -28.94
CA SER A 2 19.70 -11.77 -27.70
C SER A 2 18.76 -10.61 -27.37
N GLY A 3 18.34 -9.80 -28.35
CA GLY A 3 17.39 -8.69 -28.12
C GLY A 3 15.99 -9.12 -27.65
N LEU A 4 15.52 -10.31 -28.09
CA LEU A 4 14.22 -10.86 -27.70
C LEU A 4 14.21 -11.29 -26.23
N VAL A 5 15.32 -11.90 -25.77
CA VAL A 5 15.50 -12.36 -24.38
C VAL A 5 15.59 -11.19 -23.41
N LEU A 6 16.22 -10.08 -23.82
CA LEU A 6 16.29 -8.87 -23.01
C LEU A 6 14.90 -8.21 -22.88
N ALA A 7 14.12 -8.18 -23.95
CA ALA A 7 12.75 -7.64 -23.91
C ALA A 7 11.82 -8.49 -23.01
N SER A 8 11.89 -9.82 -23.09
CA SER A 8 11.07 -10.69 -22.24
C SER A 8 11.46 -10.61 -20.77
N THR A 9 12.76 -10.54 -20.45
CA THR A 9 13.25 -10.41 -19.07
C THR A 9 12.82 -9.08 -18.44
N ARG A 10 12.91 -7.97 -19.19
CA ARG A 10 12.43 -6.65 -18.74
C ARG A 10 10.92 -6.65 -18.49
N GLY A 11 10.14 -7.31 -19.35
CA GLY A 11 8.71 -7.52 -19.14
C GLY A 11 8.41 -8.27 -17.85
N THR A 12 9.07 -9.39 -17.61
CA THR A 12 8.90 -10.17 -16.38
C THR A 12 9.25 -9.35 -15.12
N ILE A 13 10.31 -8.54 -15.16
CA ILE A 13 10.67 -7.66 -14.04
C ILE A 13 9.57 -6.61 -13.81
N ALA A 14 9.04 -6.01 -14.87
CA ALA A 14 7.94 -5.04 -14.77
C ALA A 14 6.70 -5.68 -14.11
N ASP A 15 6.34 -6.90 -14.51
CA ASP A 15 5.19 -7.63 -13.95
C ASP A 15 5.37 -7.92 -12.46
N TYR A 16 6.57 -8.32 -12.02
CA TYR A 16 6.86 -8.52 -10.60
C TYR A 16 6.77 -7.22 -9.80
N VAL A 17 7.31 -6.12 -10.34
CA VAL A 17 7.26 -4.81 -9.68
C VAL A 17 5.81 -4.30 -9.61
N ASP A 18 5.03 -4.49 -10.67
CA ASP A 18 3.60 -4.17 -10.71
C ASP A 18 2.80 -4.95 -9.65
N ALA A 19 3.09 -6.25 -9.50
CA ALA A 19 2.48 -7.07 -8.47
C ALA A 19 2.82 -6.57 -7.06
N LEU A 20 4.06 -6.13 -6.81
CA LEU A 20 4.44 -5.56 -5.50
C LEU A 20 3.66 -4.28 -5.19
N PHE A 21 3.54 -3.36 -6.15
CA PHE A 21 2.72 -2.15 -5.98
C PHE A 21 1.26 -2.48 -5.71
N THR A 22 0.71 -3.46 -6.44
CA THR A 22 -0.68 -3.90 -6.28
C THR A 22 -0.92 -4.51 -4.90
N VAL A 23 -0.04 -5.39 -4.43
CA VAL A 23 -0.13 -5.98 -3.09
C VAL A 23 -0.06 -4.89 -2.03
N TYR A 24 0.88 -3.94 -2.16
CA TYR A 24 1.02 -2.86 -1.19
C TYR A 24 -0.20 -1.93 -1.16
N LEU A 25 -0.79 -1.64 -2.33
CA LEU A 25 -2.05 -0.88 -2.43
C LEU A 25 -3.20 -1.59 -1.70
N ILE A 26 -3.31 -2.92 -1.85
CA ILE A 26 -4.30 -3.73 -1.13
C ILE A 26 -4.09 -3.64 0.38
N LEU A 27 -2.84 -3.68 0.86
CA LEU A 27 -2.52 -3.54 2.29
C LEU A 27 -2.94 -2.17 2.84
N ILE A 28 -2.66 -1.08 2.10
CA ILE A 28 -3.12 0.26 2.47
C ILE A 28 -4.65 0.31 2.54
N PHE A 29 -5.33 -0.25 1.53
CA PHE A 29 -6.79 -0.31 1.52
C PHE A 29 -7.35 -1.10 2.71
N ALA A 30 -6.79 -2.27 3.01
CA ALA A 30 -7.16 -3.07 4.17
C ALA A 30 -6.96 -2.31 5.48
N TYR A 31 -5.85 -1.58 5.62
CA TYR A 31 -5.57 -0.73 6.77
C TYR A 31 -6.62 0.39 6.93
N ILE A 32 -7.01 1.05 5.83
CA ILE A 32 -8.07 2.07 5.85
C ILE A 32 -9.39 1.49 6.33
N VAL A 33 -9.81 0.36 5.78
CA VAL A 33 -11.05 -0.32 6.17
C VAL A 33 -11.03 -0.66 7.65
N VAL A 34 -9.94 -1.26 8.14
CA VAL A 34 -9.77 -1.60 9.56
C VAL A 34 -9.83 -0.36 10.45
N SER A 35 -9.16 0.73 10.06
CA SER A 35 -9.18 2.00 10.78
C SER A 35 -10.60 2.58 10.90
N ILE A 36 -11.37 2.56 9.80
CA ILE A 36 -12.77 3.02 9.79
C ILE A 36 -13.64 2.13 10.69
N VAL A 37 -13.50 0.80 10.60
CA VAL A 37 -14.26 -0.15 11.42
C VAL A 37 -14.04 0.13 12.92
N PHE A 38 -12.80 0.37 13.34
CA PHE A 38 -12.51 0.74 14.72
C PHE A 38 -13.02 2.14 15.10
N SER A 39 -12.92 3.12 14.19
CA SER A 39 -13.41 4.50 14.39
C SER A 39 -14.93 4.57 14.60
N VAL A 40 -15.69 3.72 13.90
CA VAL A 40 -17.16 3.61 14.03
C VAL A 40 -17.58 2.83 15.29
N GLY A 41 -16.63 2.31 16.07
CA GLY A 41 -16.91 1.62 17.34
C GLY A 41 -17.34 0.17 17.18
N VAL A 42 -17.11 -0.44 16.00
CA VAL A 42 -17.39 -1.85 15.77
C VAL A 42 -16.44 -2.68 16.61
N ARG A 43 -16.99 -3.45 17.56
CA ARG A 43 -16.22 -4.36 18.40
C ARG A 43 -15.97 -5.66 17.63
N VAL A 44 -14.78 -5.80 17.08
CA VAL A 44 -14.33 -7.06 16.49
C VAL A 44 -14.10 -8.07 17.62
N PRO A 45 -14.69 -9.28 17.58
CA PRO A 45 -14.42 -10.33 18.55
C PRO A 45 -12.91 -10.57 18.67
N TYR A 46 -12.38 -10.52 19.89
CA TYR A 46 -10.95 -10.70 20.10
C TYR A 46 -10.55 -12.12 19.72
N SER A 47 -9.81 -12.27 18.62
CA SER A 47 -9.16 -13.51 18.22
C SER A 47 -7.67 -13.27 18.04
N ARG A 48 -6.84 -14.26 18.42
CA ARG A 48 -5.39 -14.18 18.23
C ARG A 48 -5.01 -13.89 16.77
N TRP A 49 -5.77 -14.45 15.83
CA TRP A 49 -5.57 -14.26 14.40
C TRP A 49 -5.89 -12.85 13.93
N SER A 50 -7.05 -12.29 14.33
CA SER A 50 -7.41 -10.92 13.97
C SER A 50 -6.42 -9.90 14.52
N SER A 51 -5.97 -10.07 15.76
CA SER A 51 -4.95 -9.21 16.36
C SER A 51 -3.63 -9.29 15.60
N ALA A 52 -3.18 -10.49 15.21
CA ALA A 52 -1.96 -10.64 14.42
C ALA A 52 -2.04 -9.96 13.05
N ILE A 53 -3.18 -10.05 12.36
CA ILE A 53 -3.40 -9.38 11.06
C ILE A 53 -3.37 -7.86 11.22
N PHE A 54 -4.04 -7.32 12.25
CA PHE A 54 -4.04 -5.87 12.49
C PHE A 54 -2.66 -5.36 12.88
N GLU A 55 -1.92 -6.11 13.70
CA GLU A 55 -0.55 -5.81 14.06
C GLU A 55 0.35 -5.78 12.82
N PHE A 56 0.23 -6.78 11.95
CA PHE A 56 0.96 -6.84 10.68
C PHE A 56 0.65 -5.66 9.77
N LEU A 57 -0.64 -5.37 9.54
CA LEU A 57 -1.07 -4.23 8.72
C LEU A 57 -0.50 -2.93 9.27
N ARG A 58 -0.56 -2.74 10.59
CA ARG A 58 -0.01 -1.56 11.25
C ARG A 58 1.50 -1.47 11.04
N GLN A 59 2.25 -2.52 11.32
CA GLN A 59 3.71 -2.52 11.17
C GLN A 59 4.17 -2.26 9.73
N VAL A 60 3.41 -2.71 8.73
CA VAL A 60 3.78 -2.56 7.31
C VAL A 60 3.31 -1.23 6.71
N VAL A 61 2.11 -0.79 7.05
CA VAL A 61 1.47 0.38 6.41
C VAL A 61 1.76 1.67 7.20
N GLU A 62 1.82 1.61 8.53
CA GLU A 62 1.95 2.79 9.37
C GLU A 62 3.25 3.59 9.16
N PRO A 63 4.44 2.98 8.96
CA PRO A 63 5.66 3.74 8.66
C PRO A 63 5.53 4.59 7.39
N TYR A 64 4.85 4.06 6.37
CA TYR A 64 4.58 4.77 5.13
C TYR A 64 3.59 5.91 5.33
N LEU A 65 2.48 5.67 6.02
CA LEU A 65 1.51 6.72 6.34
C LEU A 65 2.10 7.81 7.24
N ASN A 66 2.97 7.46 8.17
CA ASN A 66 3.65 8.39 9.07
C ASN A 66 4.55 9.38 8.32
N LEU A 67 5.11 9.01 7.17
CA LEU A 67 5.82 9.97 6.31
C LEU A 67 4.88 11.08 5.84
N PHE A 68 3.66 10.75 5.43
CA PHE A 68 2.66 11.75 5.00
C PHE A 68 2.04 12.52 6.15
N ARG A 69 1.84 11.87 7.31
CA ARG A 69 1.36 12.54 8.55
C ARG A 69 2.32 13.62 9.06
N ARG A 70 3.61 13.59 8.70
CA ARG A 70 4.55 14.68 9.02
C ARG A 70 4.27 15.97 8.24
N PHE A 71 3.66 15.85 7.06
CA PHE A 71 3.36 16.98 6.19
C PHE A 71 1.90 17.45 6.31
N LEU A 72 1.00 16.58 6.75
CA LEU A 72 -0.42 16.86 6.91
C LEU A 72 -0.77 17.15 8.37
N PRO A 73 -1.68 18.11 8.67
CA PRO A 73 -2.21 18.27 10.01
C PRO A 73 -2.96 17.01 10.46
N ASN A 74 -2.93 16.72 11.77
CA ASN A 74 -3.64 15.57 12.33
C ASN A 74 -5.16 15.81 12.22
N PHE A 75 -5.83 15.14 11.28
CA PHE A 75 -7.27 15.28 11.02
C PHE A 75 -8.18 14.47 11.99
N GLY A 76 -7.64 14.05 13.14
CA GLY A 76 -8.39 13.24 14.10
C GLY A 76 -8.71 11.83 13.59
N PRO A 77 -9.85 11.22 13.96
CA PRO A 77 -10.21 9.84 13.59
C PRO A 77 -10.43 9.59 12.09
N LEU A 78 -10.60 10.67 11.30
CA LEU A 78 -10.64 10.62 9.84
C LEU A 78 -9.26 10.98 9.31
N ASP A 79 -8.38 9.97 9.31
CA ASP A 79 -7.06 10.07 8.72
C ASP A 79 -7.18 10.26 7.20
N LEU A 80 -6.90 11.46 6.69
CA LEU A 80 -6.78 11.74 5.25
C LEU A 80 -5.41 11.30 4.68
N SER A 81 -4.45 11.01 5.57
CA SER A 81 -3.11 10.54 5.21
C SER A 81 -3.09 9.31 4.27
N PRO A 82 -3.98 8.30 4.40
CA PRO A 82 -4.01 7.16 3.50
C PRO A 82 -4.47 7.51 2.09
N MET A 83 -5.33 8.53 1.93
CA MET A 83 -5.75 8.98 0.60
C MET A 83 -4.57 9.60 -0.14
N VAL A 84 -3.84 10.52 0.51
CA VAL A 84 -2.66 11.17 -0.06
C VAL A 84 -1.55 10.14 -0.33
N ALA A 85 -1.32 9.22 0.61
CA ALA A 85 -0.36 8.14 0.45
C ALA A 85 -0.71 7.24 -0.75
N THR A 86 -1.99 6.91 -0.93
CA THR A 86 -2.47 6.13 -2.08
C THR A 86 -2.23 6.86 -3.40
N PHE A 87 -2.54 8.16 -3.47
CA PHE A 87 -2.26 8.95 -4.68
C PHE A 87 -0.76 9.00 -5.00
N ALA A 88 0.08 9.23 -3.98
CA ALA A 88 1.54 9.23 -4.16
C ALA A 88 2.04 7.86 -4.65
N LEU A 89 1.53 6.76 -4.08
CA LEU A 89 1.89 5.41 -4.49
C LEU A 89 1.52 5.15 -5.94
N ILE A 90 0.33 5.56 -6.40
CA ILE A 90 -0.11 5.37 -7.79
C ILE A 90 0.80 6.12 -8.76
N ILE A 91 1.22 7.34 -8.43
CA ILE A 91 2.14 8.12 -9.27
C ILE A 91 3.49 7.39 -9.36
N VAL A 92 4.05 6.97 -8.22
CA VAL A 92 5.32 6.23 -8.18
C VAL A 92 5.21 4.92 -8.97
N TRP A 93 4.12 4.19 -8.80
CA TRP A 93 3.86 2.94 -9.52
C TRP A 93 3.91 3.15 -11.03
N ARG A 94 3.15 4.12 -11.56
CA ARG A 94 3.10 4.40 -13.00
C ARG A 94 4.47 4.78 -13.57
N ILE A 95 5.24 5.60 -12.84
CA ILE A 95 6.58 6.01 -13.25
C ILE A 95 7.53 4.82 -13.26
N VAL A 96 7.55 4.03 -12.18
CA VAL A 96 8.49 2.91 -12.02
C VAL A 96 8.20 1.80 -13.04
N VAL A 97 6.94 1.37 -13.17
CA VAL A 97 6.57 0.33 -14.12
C VAL A 97 6.78 0.81 -15.56
N GLY A 98 6.39 2.05 -15.87
CA GLY A 98 6.62 2.65 -17.19
C GLY A 98 8.10 2.78 -17.57
N ALA A 99 8.98 3.01 -16.60
CA ALA A 99 10.43 3.07 -16.84
C ALA A 99 11.06 1.69 -17.09
N ILE A 100 10.45 0.62 -16.56
CA ILE A 100 10.95 -0.75 -16.71
C ILE A 100 10.42 -1.40 -17.99
N GLN A 101 9.16 -1.13 -18.32
CA GLN A 101 8.49 -1.68 -19.50
C GLN A 101 9.30 -1.43 -20.78
N PRO A 102 9.37 -2.43 -21.68
CA PRO A 102 10.19 -2.38 -22.88
C PRO A 102 9.75 -1.34 -23.90
#